data_AF-A0A533HQT1-F1
#
_entry.id   AF-A0A533HQT1-F1
#
_cell.length_a   1.000
_cell.length_b   1.000
_cell.length_c   1.000
_cell.angle_alpha   90.00
_cell.angle_beta   90.00
_cell.angle_gamma   90.00
#
_symmetry.space_group_name_H-M   'P 1'
#
loop_
_entity.id
_entity.type
_entity.pdbx_description
1 polymer ?
#
loop_
_entity_poly.entity_id
_entity_poly.type
_entity_poly.pdbx_seq_one_letter_code
_entity_poly.pdbx_strand_id
1 'polypeptide(L)'
;WRKARKDALGLSLMMQYIQQEESKSFIFLTLTTPNVTAEHLESEIKAYNHSFQKMFKRKKVISATKGYVRKLEITYNKERDDYNPHFHVLIAVNKSYFTDKRYYISQKEWLELWRDVTGISEITQVQVQKIRQNNNKELYEMAKYSGKDSDYLINQKVFDAFYKSLKGKQVLVYSGLFKEARKLLKNGDLDYLKEIDPTEYIYQIFYIWKQKEYLASELHDLTEQEKRELNHQMIDEIEEET
;
A
#
# COMPACT_ATOMS: atom_id res chain seq x y z
N TRP A 1 -2.55 -9.29 9.37
CA TRP A 1 -2.13 -10.20 8.27
C TRP A 1 -3.18 -10.33 7.16
N ARG A 2 -4.43 -10.77 7.42
CA ARG A 2 -5.47 -10.92 6.37
C ARG A 2 -5.77 -9.62 5.60
N LYS A 3 -5.99 -8.51 6.33
CA LYS A 3 -6.20 -7.17 5.73
C LYS A 3 -5.07 -6.71 4.81
N ALA A 4 -3.81 -6.92 5.23
CA ALA A 4 -2.65 -6.52 4.46
C ALA A 4 -2.56 -7.28 3.13
N ARG A 5 -2.93 -8.57 3.12
CA ARG A 5 -3.00 -9.38 1.90
C ARG A 5 -4.15 -8.96 0.99
N LYS A 6 -5.34 -8.72 1.55
CA LYS A 6 -6.50 -8.17 0.84
C LYS A 6 -6.18 -6.83 0.17
N ASP A 7 -5.50 -5.92 0.87
CA ASP A 7 -5.04 -4.65 0.32
C ASP A 7 -4.00 -4.87 -0.81
N ALA A 8 -3.11 -5.87 -0.66
CA ALA A 8 -2.13 -6.24 -1.69
C ALA A 8 -2.79 -6.73 -2.97
N LEU A 9 -3.74 -7.66 -2.83
CA LEU A 9 -4.49 -8.24 -3.94
C LEU A 9 -5.33 -7.17 -4.62
N GLY A 10 -6.06 -6.37 -3.86
CA GLY A 10 -6.80 -5.24 -4.43
C GLY A 10 -5.90 -4.29 -5.22
N LEU A 11 -4.72 -3.97 -4.68
CA LEU A 11 -3.77 -3.10 -5.39
C LEU A 11 -3.18 -3.75 -6.64
N SER A 12 -2.93 -5.06 -6.63
CA SER A 12 -2.41 -5.79 -7.79
C SER A 12 -3.43 -5.80 -8.93
N LEU A 13 -4.71 -6.08 -8.63
CA LEU A 13 -5.81 -6.06 -9.60
C LEU A 13 -5.97 -4.66 -10.22
N MET A 14 -5.95 -3.61 -9.39
CA MET A 14 -5.98 -2.23 -9.88
C MET A 14 -4.79 -1.90 -10.80
N MET A 15 -3.58 -2.37 -10.46
CA MET A 15 -2.40 -2.17 -11.31
C MET A 15 -2.52 -2.92 -12.64
N GLN A 16 -2.99 -4.17 -12.62
CA GLN A 16 -3.20 -4.95 -13.83
C GLN A 16 -4.21 -4.27 -14.76
N TYR A 17 -5.35 -3.83 -14.22
CA TYR A 17 -6.36 -3.06 -14.96
C TYR A 17 -5.76 -1.80 -15.61
N ILE A 18 -5.09 -0.94 -14.81
CA ILE A 18 -4.48 0.30 -15.31
C ILE A 18 -3.38 0.03 -16.37
N GLN A 19 -2.71 -1.11 -16.27
CA GLN A 19 -1.68 -1.48 -17.23
C GLN A 19 -2.26 -1.98 -18.55
N GLN A 20 -3.29 -2.82 -18.49
CA GLN A 20 -3.91 -3.47 -19.65
C GLN A 20 -4.85 -2.50 -20.37
N GLU A 21 -5.85 -1.99 -19.66
CA GLU A 21 -6.93 -1.17 -20.23
C GLU A 21 -6.47 0.28 -20.48
N GLU A 22 -5.78 0.89 -19.52
CA GLU A 22 -5.37 2.30 -19.61
C GLU A 22 -3.99 2.49 -20.27
N SER A 23 -3.32 1.37 -20.58
CA SER A 23 -2.00 1.36 -21.22
C SER A 23 -0.95 2.22 -20.51
N LYS A 24 -0.93 2.18 -19.17
CA LYS A 24 0.03 2.94 -18.34
C LYS A 24 1.19 2.09 -17.84
N SER A 25 2.15 2.77 -17.21
CA SER A 25 3.24 2.18 -16.45
C SER A 25 3.29 2.80 -15.06
N PHE A 26 4.10 2.24 -14.16
CA PHE A 26 4.15 2.72 -12.79
C PHE A 26 5.55 3.14 -12.37
N ILE A 27 5.59 4.16 -11.52
CA ILE A 27 6.77 4.51 -10.73
C ILE A 27 6.42 4.47 -9.25
N PHE A 28 7.40 4.16 -8.43
CA PHE A 28 7.30 4.18 -6.98
C PHE A 28 8.15 5.30 -6.43
N LEU A 29 7.53 6.19 -5.66
CA LEU A 29 8.14 7.36 -5.05
C LEU A 29 8.02 7.25 -3.53
N THR A 30 9.16 7.30 -2.85
CA THR A 30 9.22 7.47 -1.39
C THR A 30 9.64 8.89 -1.07
N LEU A 31 8.78 9.61 -0.36
CA LEU A 31 9.06 10.92 0.21
C LEU A 31 9.29 10.75 1.71
N THR A 32 10.15 11.56 2.32
CA THR A 32 10.42 11.54 3.77
C THR A 32 10.71 12.97 4.24
N THR A 33 10.66 13.19 5.55
CA THR A 33 11.09 14.42 6.24
C THR A 33 12.13 14.07 7.29
N PRO A 34 12.82 15.06 7.89
CA PRO A 34 13.60 14.81 9.10
C PRO A 34 12.76 14.16 10.21
N ASN A 35 13.43 13.42 11.09
CA ASN A 35 12.77 12.81 12.24
C ASN A 35 12.28 13.90 13.22
N VAL A 36 11.19 13.60 13.92
CA VAL A 36 10.54 14.49 14.89
C VAL A 36 10.24 13.75 16.18
N THR A 37 10.13 14.50 17.28
CA THR A 37 9.69 13.95 18.56
C THR A 37 8.20 13.57 18.51
N ALA A 38 7.75 12.75 19.47
CA ALA A 38 6.34 12.38 19.59
C ALA A 38 5.40 13.60 19.69
N GLU A 39 5.84 14.67 20.35
CA GLU A 39 5.07 15.91 20.52
C GLU A 39 4.81 16.61 19.18
N HIS A 40 5.81 16.66 18.31
CA HIS A 40 5.71 17.35 17.01
C HIS A 40 5.18 16.46 15.89
N LEU A 41 5.03 15.15 16.10
CA LEU A 41 4.63 14.19 15.08
C LEU A 41 3.27 14.53 14.44
N GLU A 42 2.27 14.93 15.22
CA GLU A 42 0.95 15.22 14.67
C GLU A 42 0.95 16.48 13.78
N SER A 43 1.64 17.54 14.23
CA SER A 43 1.83 18.76 13.44
C SER A 43 2.64 18.49 12.18
N GLU A 44 3.68 17.67 12.28
CA GLU A 44 4.54 17.30 11.15
C GLU A 44 3.71 16.56 10.10
N ILE A 45 2.91 15.56 10.50
CA ILE A 45 2.02 14.85 9.56
C ILE A 45 1.02 15.79 8.88
N LYS A 46 0.50 16.82 9.57
CA LYS A 46 -0.40 17.82 8.96
C LYS A 46 0.35 18.63 7.90
N ALA A 47 1.52 19.17 8.23
CA ALA A 47 2.37 19.92 7.30
C ALA A 47 2.78 19.05 6.10
N TYR A 48 3.20 17.81 6.37
CA TYR A 48 3.61 16.82 5.40
C TYR A 48 2.50 16.48 4.38
N ASN A 49 1.26 16.27 4.85
CA ASN A 49 0.10 16.09 3.97
C ASN A 49 -0.18 17.33 3.11
N HIS A 50 -0.04 18.53 3.66
CA HIS A 50 -0.22 19.78 2.90
C HIS A 50 0.84 19.96 1.82
N SER A 51 2.11 19.69 2.15
CA SER A 51 3.23 19.71 1.22
C SER A 51 3.02 18.71 0.07
N PHE A 52 2.56 17.49 0.37
CA PHE A 52 2.19 16.50 -0.64
C PHE A 52 1.12 17.05 -1.61
N GLN A 53 0.05 17.66 -1.06
CA GLN A 53 -1.00 18.24 -1.90
C GLN A 53 -0.48 19.38 -2.79
N LYS A 54 0.37 20.26 -2.26
CA LYS A 54 1.01 21.33 -3.05
C LYS A 54 1.85 20.74 -4.18
N MET A 55 2.64 19.70 -3.90
CA MET A 55 3.49 19.05 -4.89
C MET A 55 2.70 18.47 -6.05
N PHE A 56 1.63 17.72 -5.76
CA PHE A 56 0.78 17.11 -6.77
C PHE A 56 -0.14 18.10 -7.50
N LYS A 57 -0.18 19.37 -7.08
CA LYS A 57 -0.81 20.48 -7.81
C LYS A 57 0.17 21.23 -8.72
N ARG A 58 1.47 20.92 -8.71
CA ARG A 58 2.46 21.55 -9.61
C ARG A 58 2.22 21.07 -11.04
N LYS A 59 2.24 21.99 -12.02
CA LYS A 59 1.98 21.69 -13.45
C LYS A 59 2.80 20.51 -13.98
N LYS A 60 4.10 20.46 -13.65
CA LYS A 60 5.00 19.37 -14.06
C LYS A 60 4.53 18.01 -13.50
N VAL A 61 4.21 17.94 -12.20
CA VAL A 61 3.72 16.73 -11.54
C VAL A 61 2.35 16.28 -12.08
N ILE A 62 1.43 17.22 -12.30
CA ILE A 62 0.13 16.95 -12.94
C ILE A 62 0.33 16.35 -14.33
N SER A 63 1.23 16.92 -15.15
CA SER A 63 1.46 16.45 -16.51
C SER A 63 2.01 15.01 -16.55
N ALA A 64 2.87 14.66 -15.60
CA ALA A 64 3.49 13.35 -15.46
C ALA A 64 2.54 12.29 -14.89
N THR A 65 1.65 12.68 -13.97
CA THR A 65 0.83 11.76 -13.17
C THR A 65 -0.55 11.54 -13.78
N LYS A 66 -0.98 10.28 -13.90
CA LYS A 66 -2.35 9.90 -14.33
C LYS A 66 -3.22 9.40 -13.18
N GLY A 67 -2.58 9.03 -12.08
CA GLY A 67 -3.23 8.64 -10.84
C GLY A 67 -2.17 8.18 -9.85
N TYR A 68 -2.54 8.08 -8.58
CA TYR A 68 -1.66 7.50 -7.58
C TYR A 68 -2.45 6.86 -6.45
N VAL A 69 -1.82 5.90 -5.78
CA VAL A 69 -2.13 5.56 -4.39
C VAL A 69 -0.97 6.03 -3.52
N ARG A 70 -1.28 6.73 -2.43
CA ARG A 70 -0.30 7.13 -1.42
C ARG A 70 -0.64 6.49 -0.09
N LYS A 71 0.40 6.15 0.66
CA LYS A 71 0.33 5.61 2.00
C LYS A 71 1.19 6.42 2.96
N LEU A 72 0.58 6.92 4.03
CA LEU A 72 1.32 7.49 5.16
C LEU A 72 1.87 6.35 6.02
N GLU A 73 3.16 6.39 6.31
CA GLU A 73 3.81 5.49 7.25
C GLU A 73 4.64 6.30 8.24
N ILE A 74 4.86 5.74 9.42
CA ILE A 74 5.71 6.31 10.46
C ILE A 74 6.63 5.20 10.92
N THR A 75 7.94 5.45 10.95
CA THR A 75 8.91 4.56 11.59
C THR A 75 9.40 5.18 12.89
N TYR A 76 9.74 4.34 13.87
CA TYR A 76 10.27 4.79 15.16
C TYR A 76 11.73 4.36 15.31
N ASN A 77 12.61 5.30 15.68
CA ASN A 77 13.99 4.99 16.01
C ASN A 77 14.16 4.87 17.53
N LYS A 78 14.48 3.66 18.01
CA LYS A 78 14.62 3.39 19.44
C LYS A 78 15.84 4.06 20.09
N GLU A 79 16.93 4.25 19.36
CA GLU A 79 18.17 4.84 19.88
C GLU A 79 18.02 6.36 20.07
N ARG A 80 17.30 7.02 19.17
CA ARG A 80 17.06 8.47 19.20
C ARG A 80 15.74 8.89 19.84
N ASP A 81 14.85 7.93 20.10
CA ASP A 81 13.47 8.16 20.59
C ASP A 81 12.69 9.17 19.71
N ASP A 82 12.87 9.05 18.39
CA ASP A 82 12.26 9.92 17.39
C ASP A 82 11.48 9.13 16.33
N TYR A 83 10.65 9.85 15.57
CA TYR A 83 9.69 9.30 14.61
C TYR A 83 9.93 9.89 13.23
N ASN A 84 9.80 9.08 12.19
CA ASN A 84 9.95 9.52 10.81
C ASN A 84 8.66 9.26 10.01
N PRO A 85 7.82 10.29 9.79
CA PRO A 85 6.71 10.17 8.85
C PRO A 85 7.24 10.17 7.41
N HIS A 86 6.73 9.26 6.59
CA HIS A 86 7.09 9.16 5.18
C HIS A 86 5.91 8.71 4.33
N PHE A 87 5.95 9.04 3.04
CA PHE A 87 4.97 8.61 2.07
C PHE A 87 5.57 7.59 1.12
N HIS A 88 4.88 6.47 0.97
CA HIS A 88 5.04 5.59 -0.18
C HIS A 88 3.95 5.90 -1.20
N VAL A 89 4.36 6.13 -2.45
CA VAL A 89 3.47 6.60 -3.50
C VAL A 89 3.69 5.76 -4.75
N LEU A 90 2.68 5.01 -5.14
CA LEU A 90 2.64 4.33 -6.42
C LEU A 90 1.90 5.23 -7.42
N ILE A 91 2.58 5.61 -8.49
CA ILE A 91 2.11 6.61 -9.45
C ILE A 91 1.94 5.95 -10.82
N ALA A 92 0.76 6.07 -11.40
CA ALA A 92 0.50 5.71 -12.79
C ALA A 92 1.00 6.84 -13.71
N VAL A 93 1.83 6.48 -14.69
CA VAL A 93 2.46 7.39 -15.66
C VAL A 93 2.30 6.83 -17.08
N ASN A 94 2.50 7.67 -18.08
CA ASN A 94 2.54 7.20 -19.47
C ASN A 94 3.69 6.21 -19.68
N LYS A 95 3.53 5.22 -20.58
CA LYS A 95 4.60 4.28 -20.96
C LYS A 95 5.89 5.00 -21.42
N SER A 96 5.74 6.18 -22.01
CA SER A 96 6.84 7.06 -22.44
C SER A 96 7.50 7.88 -21.33
N TYR A 97 7.13 7.71 -20.05
CA TYR A 97 7.62 8.56 -18.95
C TYR A 97 9.16 8.67 -18.90
N PHE A 98 9.88 7.57 -19.15
CA PHE A 98 11.34 7.54 -19.13
C PHE A 98 12.00 7.97 -20.45
N THR A 99 11.23 8.19 -21.52
CA THR A 99 11.75 8.54 -22.84
C THR A 99 11.34 9.96 -23.28
N ASP A 100 10.16 10.43 -22.89
CA ASP A 100 9.67 11.77 -23.19
C ASP A 100 10.08 12.78 -22.11
N LYS A 101 11.09 13.59 -22.44
CA LYS A 101 11.65 14.64 -21.57
C LYS A 101 10.60 15.68 -21.11
N ARG A 102 9.49 15.84 -21.83
CA ARG A 102 8.41 16.77 -21.42
C ARG A 102 7.78 16.32 -20.10
N TYR A 103 7.61 15.00 -19.92
CA TYR A 103 6.94 14.42 -18.76
C TYR A 103 7.87 13.84 -17.72
N TYR A 104 9.09 13.43 -18.12
CA TYR A 104 10.05 12.86 -17.19
C TYR A 104 10.38 13.84 -16.05
N ILE A 105 10.40 13.30 -14.83
CA ILE A 105 10.88 13.96 -13.61
C ILE A 105 11.97 13.04 -13.03
N SER A 106 13.20 13.54 -13.03
CA SER A 106 14.36 12.85 -12.45
C SER A 106 14.28 12.80 -10.92
N GLN A 107 15.07 11.92 -10.30
CA GLN A 107 15.16 11.86 -8.82
C GLN A 107 15.57 13.20 -8.20
N LYS A 108 16.50 13.92 -8.85
CA LYS A 108 16.93 15.26 -8.44
C LYS A 108 15.78 16.26 -8.50
N GLU A 109 15.02 16.28 -9.57
CA GLU A 109 13.85 17.16 -9.69
C GLU A 109 12.76 16.80 -8.67
N TRP A 110 12.53 15.51 -8.40
CA TRP A 110 11.62 15.07 -7.33
C TRP A 110 12.07 15.58 -5.95
N LEU A 111 13.38 15.52 -5.65
CA LEU A 111 13.95 16.05 -4.42
C LEU A 111 13.77 17.56 -4.32
N GLU A 112 14.07 18.30 -5.38
CA GLU A 112 13.93 19.76 -5.42
C GLU A 112 12.47 20.20 -5.26
N LEU A 113 11.54 19.54 -5.96
CA LEU A 113 10.11 19.76 -5.78
C LEU A 113 9.68 19.51 -4.34
N TRP A 114 10.21 18.45 -3.71
CA TRP A 114 9.85 18.08 -2.35
C TRP A 114 10.36 19.09 -1.33
N ARG A 115 11.64 19.50 -1.44
CA ARG A 115 12.24 20.59 -0.64
C ARG A 115 11.46 21.90 -0.78
N ASP A 116 11.09 22.27 -2.00
CA ASP A 116 10.35 23.50 -2.28
C ASP A 116 8.96 23.52 -1.61
N VAL A 117 8.19 22.42 -1.68
CA VAL A 117 6.84 22.41 -1.08
C VAL A 117 6.86 22.28 0.45
N THR A 118 7.91 21.68 1.00
CA THR A 118 8.10 21.51 2.45
C THR A 118 8.76 22.72 3.09
N GLY A 119 9.60 23.45 2.34
CA GLY A 119 10.49 24.46 2.88
C GLY A 119 11.69 23.90 3.64
N ILE A 120 11.95 22.59 3.58
CA ILE A 120 13.00 21.90 4.36
C ILE A 120 14.17 21.57 3.43
N SER A 121 15.23 22.37 3.50
CA SER A 121 16.42 22.22 2.65
C SER A 121 17.28 21.00 3.04
N GLU A 122 17.16 20.55 4.28
CA GLU A 122 17.89 19.48 4.95
C GLU A 122 17.52 18.09 4.41
N ILE A 123 16.38 17.96 3.73
CA ILE A 123 15.99 16.68 3.11
C ILE A 123 17.03 16.34 2.06
N THR A 124 17.81 15.28 2.23
CA THR A 124 18.92 14.94 1.32
C THR A 124 18.53 14.01 0.19
N GLN A 125 17.44 13.27 0.33
CA GLN A 125 17.08 12.19 -0.58
C GLN A 125 15.58 12.00 -0.71
N VAL A 126 15.20 11.55 -1.90
CA VAL A 126 13.93 10.88 -2.21
C VAL A 126 14.27 9.64 -3.01
N GLN A 127 13.43 8.61 -2.96
CA GLN A 127 13.62 7.40 -3.75
C GLN A 127 12.58 7.37 -4.86
N VAL A 128 12.99 7.24 -6.11
CA VAL A 128 12.09 7.04 -7.25
C VAL A 128 12.55 5.87 -8.09
N GLN A 129 11.65 4.93 -8.38
CA GLN A 129 11.98 3.69 -9.09
C GLN A 129 10.91 3.32 -10.10
N LYS A 130 11.31 2.74 -11.23
CA LYS A 130 10.39 2.13 -12.19
C LYS A 130 9.91 0.79 -11.64
N ILE A 131 8.61 0.56 -11.62
CA ILE A 131 8.06 -0.76 -11.34
C ILE A 131 8.12 -1.62 -12.60
N ARG A 132 8.70 -2.82 -12.49
CA ARG A 132 8.77 -3.83 -13.56
C ARG A 132 7.70 -4.89 -13.30
N GLN A 133 7.15 -5.47 -14.38
CA GLN A 133 6.04 -6.43 -14.33
C GLN A 133 6.26 -7.63 -13.39
N ASN A 134 7.50 -8.11 -13.24
CA ASN A 134 7.78 -9.29 -12.42
C ASN A 134 8.33 -8.95 -11.03
N ASN A 135 8.34 -7.67 -10.64
CA ASN A 135 8.85 -7.25 -9.34
C ASN A 135 7.67 -6.96 -8.41
N ASN A 136 7.16 -8.01 -7.76
CA ASN A 136 6.11 -7.87 -6.76
C ASN A 136 6.62 -7.22 -5.47
N LYS A 137 7.93 -6.95 -5.34
CA LYS A 137 8.51 -6.42 -4.10
C LYS A 137 7.85 -5.12 -3.69
N GLU A 138 7.73 -4.13 -4.57
CA GLU A 138 7.20 -2.80 -4.20
C GLU A 138 5.68 -2.82 -3.96
N LEU A 139 4.96 -3.67 -4.70
CA LEU A 139 3.55 -3.98 -4.44
C LEU A 139 3.40 -4.60 -3.04
N TYR A 140 4.23 -5.59 -2.73
CA TYR A 140 4.27 -6.20 -1.40
C TYR A 140 4.74 -5.21 -0.33
N GLU A 141 5.67 -4.30 -0.59
CA GLU A 141 6.04 -3.25 0.37
C GLU A 141 4.80 -2.37 0.66
N MET A 142 4.12 -1.85 -0.36
CA MET A 142 2.86 -1.09 -0.17
C MET A 142 1.82 -1.82 0.68
N ALA A 143 1.70 -3.13 0.51
CA ALA A 143 0.77 -3.98 1.24
C ALA A 143 1.25 -4.39 2.65
N LYS A 144 2.52 -4.76 2.80
CA LYS A 144 3.13 -5.30 4.03
C LYS A 144 3.03 -4.30 5.19
N TYR A 145 3.24 -3.01 4.93
CA TYR A 145 3.21 -2.01 6.00
C TYR A 145 1.80 -1.69 6.50
N SER A 146 0.74 -2.25 5.90
CA SER A 146 -0.63 -2.07 6.44
C SER A 146 -0.79 -2.84 7.75
N GLY A 147 0.20 -3.67 8.10
CA GLY A 147 0.32 -4.37 9.37
C GLY A 147 1.77 -4.53 9.83
N LYS A 148 2.66 -3.55 9.64
CA LYS A 148 3.89 -3.49 10.47
C LYS A 148 3.48 -3.02 11.87
N ASP A 149 2.80 -3.93 12.56
CA ASP A 149 2.30 -3.76 13.92
C ASP A 149 3.46 -3.86 14.94
N SER A 150 4.66 -4.29 14.53
CA SER A 150 5.80 -4.49 15.44
C SER A 150 6.25 -3.20 16.14
N ASP A 151 6.25 -2.07 15.42
CA ASP A 151 6.74 -0.81 15.97
C ASP A 151 5.72 -0.20 16.96
N TYR A 152 4.43 -0.45 16.74
CA TYR A 152 3.35 -0.06 17.66
C TYR A 152 3.43 -0.82 18.99
N LEU A 153 3.97 -2.04 18.98
CA LEU A 153 4.01 -2.94 20.13
C LEU A 153 5.27 -2.80 20.98
N ILE A 154 6.11 -1.79 20.73
CA ILE A 154 7.36 -1.58 21.48
C ILE A 154 7.08 -1.24 22.95
N ASN A 155 6.25 -0.23 23.20
CA ASN A 155 5.76 0.15 24.52
C ASN A 155 4.55 1.11 24.42
N GLN A 156 3.90 1.38 25.54
CA GLN A 156 2.71 2.24 25.60
C GLN A 156 2.96 3.67 25.09
N LYS A 157 4.11 4.27 25.41
CA LYS A 157 4.45 5.65 24.97
C LYS A 157 4.51 5.74 23.45
N VAL A 158 5.18 4.76 22.82
CA VAL A 158 5.30 4.67 21.36
C VAL A 158 3.91 4.45 20.75
N PHE A 159 3.14 3.49 21.26
CA PHE A 159 1.77 3.25 20.83
C PHE A 159 0.90 4.51 20.89
N ASP A 160 0.96 5.26 22.00
CA ASP A 160 0.18 6.48 22.18
C ASP A 160 0.56 7.56 21.15
N ALA A 161 1.85 7.70 20.83
CA ALA A 161 2.33 8.64 19.82
C ALA A 161 1.79 8.27 18.43
N PHE A 162 1.89 6.99 18.04
CA PHE A 162 1.32 6.49 16.79
C PHE A 162 -0.20 6.65 16.74
N TYR A 163 -0.91 6.23 17.78
CA TYR A 163 -2.37 6.29 17.83
C TYR A 163 -2.87 7.74 17.74
N LYS A 164 -2.35 8.66 18.56
CA LYS A 164 -2.74 10.07 18.52
C LYS A 164 -2.43 10.71 17.16
N SER A 165 -1.28 10.39 16.59
CA SER A 165 -0.83 10.97 15.33
C SER A 165 -1.51 10.39 14.10
N LEU A 166 -2.11 9.19 14.15
CA LEU A 166 -2.82 8.57 13.02
C LEU A 166 -4.34 8.56 13.17
N LYS A 167 -4.88 8.72 14.38
CA LYS A 167 -6.32 8.69 14.64
C LYS A 167 -7.05 9.72 13.77
N GLY A 168 -8.05 9.23 13.04
CA GLY A 168 -8.86 10.04 12.14
C GLY A 168 -8.16 10.51 10.86
N LYS A 169 -6.90 10.11 10.62
CA LYS A 169 -6.18 10.45 9.39
C LYS A 169 -6.35 9.34 8.35
N GLN A 170 -6.49 9.74 7.08
CA GLN A 170 -6.53 8.79 5.97
C GLN A 170 -5.12 8.30 5.66
N VAL A 171 -4.81 7.08 6.09
CA VAL A 171 -3.52 6.43 5.84
C VAL A 171 -3.33 6.12 4.36
N LEU A 172 -4.37 5.63 3.68
CA LEU A 172 -4.37 5.34 2.25
C LEU A 172 -5.27 6.32 1.47
N VAL A 173 -4.72 6.94 0.43
CA VAL A 173 -5.46 7.87 -0.42
C VAL A 173 -5.23 7.56 -1.90
N TYR A 174 -6.32 7.56 -2.67
CA TYR A 174 -6.36 7.18 -4.08
C TYR A 174 -6.76 8.39 -4.95
N SER A 175 -6.10 8.55 -6.09
CA SER A 175 -6.31 9.66 -7.03
C SER A 175 -6.21 9.21 -8.49
N GLY A 176 -6.89 9.92 -9.39
CA GLY A 176 -6.92 9.65 -10.83
C GLY A 176 -7.33 8.20 -11.14
N LEU A 177 -6.59 7.56 -12.04
CA LEU A 177 -6.85 6.16 -12.45
C LEU A 177 -6.97 5.17 -11.29
N PHE A 178 -6.19 5.36 -10.20
CA PHE A 178 -6.30 4.49 -9.02
C PHE A 178 -7.60 4.69 -8.24
N LYS A 179 -8.19 5.90 -8.27
CA LYS A 179 -9.50 6.15 -7.66
C LYS A 179 -10.63 5.49 -8.48
N GLU A 180 -10.49 5.47 -9.80
CA GLU A 180 -11.42 4.81 -10.72
C GLU A 180 -11.32 3.29 -10.61
N ALA A 181 -10.11 2.73 -10.71
CA ALA A 181 -9.86 1.30 -10.52
C ALA A 181 -10.36 0.79 -9.16
N ARG A 182 -10.24 1.60 -8.10
CA ARG A 182 -10.79 1.25 -6.77
C ARG A 182 -12.32 1.14 -6.77
N LYS A 183 -13.03 1.92 -7.58
CA LYS A 183 -14.49 1.80 -7.71
C LYS A 183 -14.85 0.50 -8.42
N LEU A 184 -14.18 0.21 -9.54
CA LEU A 184 -14.36 -1.05 -10.29
C LEU A 184 -14.10 -2.27 -9.40
N LEU A 185 -12.99 -2.25 -8.64
CA LEU A 185 -12.67 -3.31 -7.68
C LEU A 185 -13.79 -3.53 -6.66
N LYS A 186 -14.38 -2.46 -6.13
CA LYS A 186 -15.46 -2.55 -5.13
C LYS A 186 -16.76 -3.08 -5.70
N ASN A 187 -16.96 -2.94 -7.00
CA ASN A 187 -18.16 -3.38 -7.70
C ASN A 187 -18.04 -4.82 -8.22
N GLY A 188 -16.88 -5.48 -8.05
CA GLY A 188 -16.59 -6.79 -8.65
C GLY A 188 -16.19 -6.71 -10.15
N ASP A 189 -16.13 -5.51 -10.73
CA ASP A 189 -15.83 -5.32 -12.15
C ASP A 189 -14.40 -5.77 -12.52
N LEU A 190 -13.51 -5.95 -11.53
CA LEU A 190 -12.14 -6.45 -11.72
C LEU A 190 -11.99 -7.95 -11.39
N ASP A 191 -13.07 -8.68 -11.09
CA ASP A 191 -12.99 -10.07 -10.67
C ASP A 191 -12.42 -10.97 -11.76
N TYR A 192 -12.59 -10.62 -13.04
CA TYR A 192 -11.99 -11.33 -14.18
C TYR A 192 -10.44 -11.36 -14.15
N LEU A 193 -9.80 -10.50 -13.35
CA LEU A 193 -8.35 -10.46 -13.13
C LEU A 193 -7.89 -11.33 -11.95
N LYS A 194 -8.82 -11.85 -11.11
CA LYS A 194 -8.47 -12.75 -10.01
C LYS A 194 -7.93 -14.06 -10.58
N GLU A 195 -6.82 -14.54 -10.03
CA GLU A 195 -6.35 -15.89 -10.31
C GLU A 195 -7.32 -16.91 -9.68
N ILE A 196 -7.57 -18.00 -10.40
CA ILE A 196 -8.29 -19.16 -9.87
C ILE A 196 -7.34 -19.89 -8.93
N ASP A 197 -7.79 -20.26 -7.73
CA ASP A 197 -6.95 -21.03 -6.80
C ASP A 197 -6.64 -22.41 -7.44
N PRO A 198 -5.36 -22.71 -7.73
CA PRO A 198 -4.99 -24.01 -8.28
C PRO A 198 -4.99 -25.12 -7.21
N THR A 199 -5.16 -24.77 -5.93
CA THR A 199 -5.15 -25.71 -4.81
C THR A 199 -6.39 -26.58 -4.85
N GLU A 200 -6.19 -27.88 -4.92
CA GLU A 200 -7.24 -28.87 -4.77
C GLU A 200 -7.35 -29.26 -3.29
N TYR A 201 -8.37 -28.75 -2.63
CA TYR A 201 -8.77 -29.17 -1.30
C TYR A 201 -9.44 -30.55 -1.41
N ILE A 202 -8.89 -31.51 -0.67
CA ILE A 202 -9.34 -32.90 -0.64
C ILE A 202 -9.75 -33.37 0.76
N TYR A 203 -9.30 -32.68 1.81
CA TYR A 203 -9.57 -33.02 3.21
C TYR A 203 -10.12 -31.83 3.99
N GLN A 204 -11.02 -32.11 4.93
CA GLN A 204 -11.41 -31.22 6.01
C GLN A 204 -10.82 -31.74 7.32
N ILE A 205 -10.11 -30.88 8.07
CA ILE A 205 -9.51 -31.21 9.36
C ILE A 205 -10.25 -30.46 10.46
N PHE A 206 -10.78 -31.20 11.42
CA PHE A 206 -11.42 -30.64 12.61
C PHE A 206 -10.41 -30.51 13.73
N TYR A 207 -10.41 -29.36 14.41
CA TYR A 207 -9.60 -29.13 15.60
C TYR A 207 -10.50 -28.89 16.79
N ILE A 208 -10.17 -29.51 17.92
CA ILE A 208 -10.77 -29.24 19.22
C ILE A 208 -9.80 -28.46 20.09
N TRP A 209 -10.32 -27.46 20.80
CA TRP A 209 -9.53 -26.73 21.79
C TRP A 209 -9.58 -27.46 23.13
N LYS A 210 -8.42 -27.93 23.61
CA LYS A 210 -8.31 -28.64 24.89
C LYS A 210 -6.95 -28.36 25.52
N GLN A 211 -6.90 -28.19 26.85
CA GLN A 211 -5.65 -28.01 27.60
C GLN A 211 -4.71 -26.90 27.08
N LYS A 212 -5.28 -25.80 26.58
CA LYS A 212 -4.56 -24.64 25.99
C LYS A 212 -3.85 -24.91 24.66
N GLU A 213 -4.20 -25.98 23.96
CA GLU A 213 -3.73 -26.26 22.61
C GLU A 213 -4.88 -26.70 21.68
N TYR A 214 -4.67 -26.53 20.36
CA TYR A 214 -5.55 -27.08 19.34
C TYR A 214 -5.07 -28.50 19.00
N LEU A 215 -5.91 -29.48 19.26
CA LEU A 215 -5.66 -30.87 18.89
C LEU A 215 -6.50 -31.20 17.65
N ALA A 216 -5.88 -31.73 16.60
CA ALA A 216 -6.61 -32.26 15.46
C ALA A 216 -7.46 -33.44 15.95
N SER A 217 -8.78 -33.33 15.82
CA SER A 217 -9.72 -34.34 16.31
C SER A 217 -10.10 -35.35 15.23
N GLU A 218 -10.38 -34.88 14.01
CA GLU A 218 -10.92 -35.70 12.93
C GLU A 218 -10.42 -35.18 11.57
N LEU A 219 -10.23 -36.10 10.62
CA LEU A 219 -9.87 -35.81 9.24
C LEU A 219 -10.87 -36.52 8.34
N HIS A 220 -11.58 -35.76 7.51
CA HIS A 220 -12.60 -36.26 6.60
C HIS A 220 -12.20 -35.95 5.16
N ASP A 221 -12.37 -36.92 4.26
CA ASP A 221 -12.37 -36.68 2.82
C ASP A 221 -13.55 -35.77 2.47
N LEU A 222 -13.29 -34.74 1.66
CA LEU A 222 -14.36 -33.90 1.12
C LEU A 222 -15.23 -34.72 0.17
N THR A 223 -16.53 -34.55 0.27
CA THR A 223 -17.48 -35.12 -0.69
C THR A 223 -17.31 -34.48 -2.07
N GLU A 224 -17.79 -35.15 -3.13
CA GLU A 224 -17.73 -34.60 -4.48
C GLU A 224 -18.51 -33.28 -4.64
N GLN A 225 -19.55 -33.07 -3.81
CA GLN A 225 -20.26 -31.80 -3.77
C GLN A 225 -19.39 -30.72 -3.13
N GLU A 226 -18.78 -30.98 -1.97
CA GLU A 226 -17.90 -30.03 -1.29
C GLU A 226 -16.65 -29.70 -2.11
N LYS A 227 -16.08 -30.68 -2.83
CA LYS A 227 -14.98 -30.44 -3.76
C LYS A 227 -15.38 -29.48 -4.88
N ARG A 228 -16.60 -29.59 -5.43
CA ARG A 228 -17.10 -28.65 -6.45
C ARG A 228 -17.39 -27.27 -5.89
N GLU A 229 -17.81 -27.20 -4.63
CA GLU A 229 -18.07 -25.94 -3.95
C GLU A 229 -16.78 -25.24 -3.54
N LEU A 230 -15.74 -25.96 -3.10
CA LEU A 230 -14.51 -25.39 -2.54
C LEU A 230 -13.37 -25.22 -3.54
N ASN A 231 -13.24 -26.11 -4.53
CA ASN A 231 -12.13 -26.06 -5.49
C ASN A 231 -12.45 -25.18 -6.69
N HIS A 232 -11.40 -24.63 -7.31
CA HIS A 232 -11.50 -23.77 -8.49
C HIS A 232 -12.33 -22.50 -8.29
N GLN A 233 -12.52 -22.09 -7.03
CA GLN A 233 -13.01 -20.76 -6.72
C GLN A 233 -11.94 -19.71 -7.07
N MET A 234 -12.38 -18.49 -7.34
CA MET A 234 -11.47 -17.35 -7.39
C MET A 234 -10.81 -17.19 -6.02
N ILE A 235 -9.57 -16.69 -5.98
CA ILE A 235 -8.94 -16.36 -4.70
C ILE A 235 -9.74 -15.22 -4.05
N ASP A 236 -10.68 -15.59 -3.18
CA ASP A 236 -11.51 -14.69 -2.40
C ASP A 236 -10.89 -14.47 -1.02
N GLU A 237 -9.70 -13.86 -0.99
CA GLU A 237 -9.21 -13.19 0.23
C GLU A 237 -10.02 -11.89 0.53
N ILE A 238 -11.09 -11.61 -0.24
CA ILE A 238 -11.82 -10.33 -0.26
C ILE A 238 -13.18 -10.38 0.47
N GLU A 239 -13.75 -11.51 0.86
CA GLU A 239 -15.09 -11.50 1.49
C GLU A 239 -15.13 -11.11 2.99
N GLU A 240 -16.33 -10.72 3.42
CA GLU A 240 -16.69 -9.64 4.35
C GLU A 240 -16.36 -9.87 5.85
N GLU A 241 -15.95 -8.81 6.56
CA GLU A 241 -16.26 -8.69 7.99
C GLU A 241 -17.65 -8.03 8.08
N THR A 242 -18.68 -8.83 8.41
CA THR A 242 -19.91 -8.32 9.03
C THR A 242 -19.61 -7.68 10.38
#